data_AF-A0A4Y9FJY0-F1
#
_entry.id   AF-A0A4Y9FJY0-F1
#
_cell.length_a   1.000
_cell.length_b   1.000
_cell.length_c   1.000
_cell.angle_alpha   90.00
_cell.angle_beta   90.00
_cell.angle_gamma   90.00
#
_symmetry.space_group_name_H-M   'P 1'
#
loop_
_entity.id
_entity.type
_entity.pdbx_description
1 polymer ?
#
loop_
_entity_poly.entity_id
_entity_poly.type
_entity_poly.pdbx_seq_one_letter_code
_entity_poly.pdbx_strand_id
1 'polypeptide(L)'
;MAKNSLDDVRIPSKPQSTTQRFHEISIVEYADNMSQHYTQIDIDKLTELTTHNSGSKTALLGYFEPDSVMSYEQIAYANNLTYFDAGANGWNAIAKVDPNLAKKVNKEFLINQIEAGKDIVLTSDPSAAARIFATTGKGASYIEELKLLRKNGYTIEPFGNFWRATK
;
A
#
# COMPACT_ATOMS: atom_id res chain seq x y z
N MET A 1 15.85 -20.81 -9.19
CA MET A 1 14.58 -20.64 -9.93
C MET A 1 13.67 -19.81 -9.06
N ALA A 2 13.33 -18.58 -9.46
CA ALA A 2 12.40 -17.75 -8.69
C ALA A 2 10.98 -18.27 -8.93
N LYS A 3 10.24 -18.57 -7.86
CA LYS A 3 8.83 -18.93 -7.95
C LYS A 3 8.07 -17.72 -8.52
N ASN A 4 7.65 -17.81 -9.77
CA ASN A 4 6.87 -16.79 -10.47
C ASN A 4 5.34 -16.99 -10.32
N SER A 5 4.88 -17.78 -9.34
CA SER A 5 3.46 -17.89 -9.05
C SER A 5 3.16 -17.67 -7.58
N LEU A 6 2.14 -16.85 -7.33
CA LEU A 6 1.49 -16.67 -6.03
C LEU A 6 0.50 -17.83 -5.76
N ASP A 7 0.76 -19.03 -6.29
CA ASP A 7 -0.10 -20.20 -6.10
C ASP A 7 -0.16 -20.65 -4.62
N ASP A 8 0.66 -20.04 -3.76
CA ASP A 8 0.69 -20.30 -2.31
C ASP A 8 0.86 -18.99 -1.52
N VAL A 9 -0.03 -18.01 -1.74
CA VAL A 9 -0.11 -16.83 -0.86
C VAL A 9 -0.51 -17.28 0.54
N ARG A 10 0.40 -17.08 1.48
CA ARG A 10 0.15 -17.35 2.88
C ARG A 10 -0.81 -16.32 3.46
N ILE A 11 -1.98 -16.77 3.90
CA ILE A 11 -2.85 -15.98 4.77
C ILE A 11 -2.37 -16.20 6.21
N PRO A 12 -2.06 -15.13 6.98
CA PRO A 12 -1.67 -15.29 8.37
C PRO A 12 -2.83 -15.87 9.20
N SER A 13 -2.52 -16.67 10.22
CA SER A 13 -3.55 -17.28 11.09
C SER A 13 -4.19 -16.29 12.06
N LYS A 14 -3.54 -15.14 12.29
CA LYS A 14 -4.05 -14.02 13.10
C LYS A 14 -3.45 -12.69 12.62
N PRO A 15 -4.16 -11.57 12.76
CA PRO A 15 -3.61 -10.25 12.44
C PRO A 15 -2.38 -9.98 13.31
N GLN A 16 -1.34 -9.44 12.69
CA GLN A 16 -0.16 -8.91 13.40
C GLN A 16 -0.40 -7.45 13.75
N SER A 17 0.10 -7.01 14.91
CA SER A 17 0.09 -5.59 15.26
C SER A 17 1.04 -4.80 14.37
N THR A 18 0.86 -3.48 14.27
CA THR A 18 1.80 -2.61 13.55
C THR A 18 3.22 -2.77 14.07
N THR A 19 3.40 -2.80 15.39
CA THR A 19 4.71 -2.98 16.05
C THR A 19 5.38 -4.31 15.74
N GLN A 20 4.62 -5.33 15.32
CA GLN A 20 5.17 -6.59 14.83
C GLN A 20 5.57 -6.54 13.35
N ARG A 21 4.94 -5.66 12.56
CA ARG A 21 5.26 -5.48 11.13
C ARG A 21 6.43 -4.54 10.92
N PHE A 22 6.49 -3.41 11.64
CA PHE A 22 7.55 -2.40 11.54
C PHE A 22 7.53 -1.40 12.71
N HIS A 23 8.58 -0.57 12.78
CA HIS A 23 8.71 0.51 13.75
C HIS A 23 8.12 1.82 13.21
N GLU A 24 6.88 2.15 13.57
CA GLU A 24 6.21 3.38 13.10
C GLU A 24 6.81 4.69 13.67
N ILE A 25 7.65 4.59 14.70
CA ILE A 25 8.20 5.77 15.40
C ILE A 25 9.01 6.68 14.49
N SER A 26 9.77 6.12 13.52
CA SER A 26 10.56 6.92 12.59
C SER A 26 9.69 7.76 11.64
N ILE A 27 8.46 7.30 11.35
CA ILE A 27 7.48 8.07 10.56
C ILE A 27 6.93 9.22 11.40
N VAL A 28 6.59 8.93 12.66
CA VAL A 28 6.06 9.93 13.60
C VAL A 28 7.09 11.03 13.86
N GLU A 29 8.32 10.66 14.21
CA GLU A 29 9.41 11.62 14.46
C GLU A 29 9.71 12.48 13.25
N TYR A 30 9.70 11.91 12.04
CA TYR A 30 9.90 12.69 10.83
C TYR A 30 8.74 13.68 10.62
N ALA A 31 7.50 13.20 10.62
CA ALA A 31 6.31 14.01 10.36
C ALA A 31 6.09 15.11 11.41
N ASP A 32 6.35 14.86 12.69
CA ASP A 32 6.19 15.85 13.76
C ASP A 32 7.19 17.02 13.65
N ASN A 33 8.31 16.83 12.94
CA ASN A 33 9.30 17.88 12.68
C ASN A 33 9.12 18.55 11.31
N MET A 34 8.13 18.15 10.51
CA MET A 34 7.87 18.74 9.20
C MET A 34 7.17 20.09 9.29
N SER A 35 7.51 20.97 8.34
CA SER A 35 6.77 22.22 8.09
C SER A 35 5.52 21.95 7.25
N GLN A 36 4.51 22.83 7.35
CA GLN A 36 3.37 22.85 6.42
C GLN A 36 3.79 23.20 4.98
N HIS A 37 4.95 23.84 4.80
CA HIS A 37 5.57 24.08 3.49
C HIS A 37 6.54 22.96 3.11
N TYR A 38 6.07 21.71 3.19
CA TYR A 38 6.86 20.54 2.83
C TYR A 38 7.16 20.47 1.33
N THR A 39 8.22 19.77 1.00
CA THR A 39 8.80 19.66 -0.36
C THR A 39 8.63 18.25 -0.92
N GLN A 40 9.06 18.03 -2.17
CA GLN A 40 9.13 16.68 -2.73
C GLN A 40 10.09 15.79 -1.93
N ILE A 41 11.20 16.33 -1.39
CA ILE A 41 12.13 15.58 -0.55
C ILE A 41 11.42 14.98 0.67
N ASP A 42 10.48 15.71 1.25
CA ASP A 42 9.69 15.22 2.38
C ASP A 42 8.70 14.12 1.97
N ILE A 43 8.09 14.25 0.79
CA ILE A 43 7.21 13.21 0.24
C ILE A 43 8.01 11.95 -0.04
N ASP A 44 9.19 12.08 -0.65
CA ASP A 44 10.09 10.97 -0.96
C ASP A 44 10.54 10.27 0.33
N LYS A 45 10.88 11.04 1.36
CA LYS A 45 11.30 10.49 2.65
C LYS A 45 10.18 9.76 3.37
N LEU A 46 8.97 10.34 3.42
CA LEU A 46 7.80 9.65 3.96
C LEU A 46 7.46 8.40 3.14
N THR A 47 7.63 8.44 1.82
CA THR A 47 7.41 7.30 0.94
C THR A 47 8.38 6.17 1.24
N GLU A 48 9.67 6.48 1.43
CA GLU A 48 10.69 5.52 1.86
C GLU A 48 10.30 4.87 3.20
N LEU A 49 9.94 5.68 4.21
CA LEU A 49 9.62 5.20 5.56
C LEU A 49 8.33 4.35 5.61
N THR A 50 7.40 4.59 4.68
CA THR A 50 6.13 3.86 4.59
C THR A 50 6.16 2.69 3.61
N THR A 51 7.26 2.53 2.85
CA THR A 51 7.47 1.41 1.94
C THR A 51 8.15 0.26 2.67
N HIS A 52 7.42 -0.83 2.87
CA HIS A 52 7.96 -2.01 3.53
C HIS A 52 8.48 -3.02 2.51
N ASN A 53 9.63 -3.61 2.83
CA ASN A 53 10.27 -4.65 2.02
C ASN A 53 10.40 -4.26 0.54
N SER A 54 11.03 -3.11 0.31
CA SER A 54 11.27 -2.52 -1.02
C SER A 54 12.10 -3.41 -1.96
N GLY A 55 12.79 -4.44 -1.45
CA GLY A 55 13.55 -5.40 -2.24
C GLY A 55 12.73 -6.46 -2.98
N SER A 56 11.44 -6.63 -2.64
CA SER A 56 10.60 -7.65 -3.31
C SER A 56 10.33 -7.28 -4.77
N LYS A 57 10.20 -8.27 -5.65
CA LYS A 57 9.80 -8.02 -7.05
C LYS A 57 8.32 -7.70 -7.21
N THR A 58 7.53 -7.96 -6.17
CA THR A 58 6.07 -7.81 -6.21
C THR A 58 5.62 -6.82 -5.15
N ALA A 59 4.80 -5.86 -5.55
CA ALA A 59 4.09 -4.97 -4.64
C ALA A 59 2.62 -5.37 -4.55
N LEU A 60 2.07 -5.30 -3.34
CA LEU A 60 0.71 -5.69 -3.03
C LEU A 60 -0.15 -4.47 -2.72
N LEU A 61 -1.31 -4.36 -3.36
CA LEU A 61 -2.32 -3.33 -3.15
C LEU A 61 -3.64 -3.96 -2.67
N GLY A 62 -4.46 -3.20 -1.97
CA GLY A 62 -5.78 -3.66 -1.56
C GLY A 62 -6.40 -2.79 -0.47
N TYR A 63 -7.51 -3.25 0.09
CA TYR A 63 -8.11 -2.57 1.22
C TYR A 63 -7.32 -2.80 2.50
N PHE A 64 -7.18 -1.73 3.27
CA PHE A 64 -6.98 -1.83 4.69
C PHE A 64 -8.27 -2.29 5.38
N GLU A 65 -8.15 -3.32 6.19
CA GLU A 65 -9.21 -3.94 6.97
C GLU A 65 -8.72 -4.10 8.41
N PRO A 66 -9.17 -3.24 9.34
CA PRO A 66 -8.78 -3.34 10.73
C PRO A 66 -8.99 -4.75 11.28
N ASP A 67 -7.98 -5.28 11.97
CA ASP A 67 -8.01 -6.58 12.65
C ASP A 67 -8.37 -7.79 11.76
N SER A 68 -8.14 -7.71 10.45
CA SER A 68 -8.43 -8.77 9.49
C SER A 68 -7.16 -9.37 8.90
N VAL A 69 -7.05 -10.70 8.90
CA VAL A 69 -5.97 -11.43 8.21
C VAL A 69 -6.01 -11.27 6.70
N MET A 70 -7.15 -10.82 6.15
CA MET A 70 -7.34 -10.55 4.72
C MET A 70 -6.95 -9.13 4.32
N SER A 71 -6.59 -8.27 5.28
CA SER A 71 -6.07 -6.94 4.98
C SER A 71 -4.78 -7.05 4.17
N TYR A 72 -4.62 -6.19 3.17
CA TYR A 72 -3.52 -6.32 2.20
C TYR A 72 -2.13 -6.29 2.87
N GLU A 73 -1.93 -5.47 3.91
CA GLU A 73 -0.65 -5.36 4.61
C GLU A 73 -0.33 -6.61 5.43
N GLN A 74 -1.35 -7.33 5.92
CA GLN A 74 -1.16 -8.60 6.62
C GLN A 74 -0.69 -9.70 5.66
N ILE A 75 -1.33 -9.77 4.49
CA ILE A 75 -0.95 -10.70 3.43
C ILE A 75 0.46 -10.36 2.93
N ALA A 76 0.74 -9.09 2.66
CA ALA A 76 2.04 -8.66 2.15
C ALA A 76 3.17 -8.96 3.13
N TYR A 77 2.97 -8.66 4.42
CA TYR A 77 3.93 -8.98 5.48
C TYR A 77 4.18 -10.48 5.59
N ALA A 78 3.12 -11.30 5.63
CA ALA A 78 3.25 -12.76 5.75
C ALA A 78 3.98 -13.44 4.58
N ASN A 79 4.02 -12.77 3.42
CA ASN A 79 4.62 -13.28 2.19
C ASN A 79 5.93 -12.57 1.79
N ASN A 80 6.45 -11.66 2.63
CA ASN A 80 7.61 -10.84 2.30
C ASN A 80 7.44 -10.15 0.92
N LEU A 81 6.33 -9.45 0.72
CA LEU A 81 6.06 -8.63 -0.46
C LEU A 81 6.27 -7.15 -0.16
N THR A 82 6.41 -6.32 -1.20
CA THR A 82 6.45 -4.86 -1.01
C THR A 82 5.03 -4.37 -0.72
N TYR A 83 4.86 -3.49 0.27
CA TYR A 83 3.57 -2.86 0.56
C TYR A 83 3.76 -1.51 1.23
N PHE A 84 2.67 -0.74 1.26
CA PHE A 84 2.60 0.57 1.89
C PHE A 84 1.95 0.45 3.26
N ASP A 85 2.54 1.01 4.32
CA ASP A 85 1.87 1.13 5.62
C ASP A 85 2.60 2.17 6.49
N ALA A 86 1.86 3.00 7.23
CA ALA A 86 2.43 3.91 8.23
C ALA A 86 1.98 3.62 9.66
N GLY A 87 1.06 2.66 9.85
CA GLY A 87 0.45 2.43 11.15
C GLY A 87 -0.47 3.57 11.56
N ALA A 88 -1.22 3.35 12.65
CA ALA A 88 -2.20 4.33 13.11
C ALA A 88 -1.51 5.64 13.54
N ASN A 89 -0.37 5.56 14.22
CA ASN A 89 0.31 6.76 14.71
C ASN A 89 1.03 7.50 13.57
N GLY A 90 1.66 6.77 12.64
CA GLY A 90 2.26 7.39 11.46
C GLY A 90 1.22 8.08 10.58
N TRP A 91 0.06 7.48 10.33
CA TRP A 91 -1.02 8.15 9.59
C TRP A 91 -1.52 9.41 10.28
N ASN A 92 -1.70 9.35 11.61
CA ASN A 92 -2.11 10.50 12.39
C ASN A 92 -1.07 11.63 12.33
N ALA A 93 0.23 11.32 12.41
CA ALA A 93 1.29 12.31 12.32
C ALA A 93 1.35 12.97 10.94
N ILE A 94 1.32 12.18 9.85
CA ILE A 94 1.28 12.68 8.47
C ILE A 94 0.07 13.59 8.24
N ALA A 95 -1.10 13.21 8.73
CA ALA A 95 -2.33 13.98 8.54
C ALA A 95 -2.35 15.32 9.31
N LYS A 96 -1.59 15.46 10.41
CA LYS A 96 -1.43 16.73 11.14
C LYS A 96 -0.66 17.77 10.32
N VAL A 97 0.29 17.33 9.49
CA VAL A 97 1.06 18.23 8.62
C VAL A 97 0.15 18.79 7.53
N ASP A 98 -0.53 17.90 6.79
CA ASP A 98 -1.56 18.23 5.79
C ASP A 98 -2.47 17.01 5.61
N PRO A 99 -3.81 17.16 5.73
CA PRO A 99 -4.78 16.07 5.53
C PRO A 99 -4.68 15.36 4.17
N ASN A 100 -4.09 15.99 3.15
CA ASN A 100 -3.89 15.41 1.82
C ASN A 100 -2.51 14.78 1.63
N LEU A 101 -1.57 14.95 2.57
CA LEU A 101 -0.20 14.46 2.42
C LEU A 101 -0.15 12.94 2.31
N ALA A 102 -0.93 12.20 3.11
CA ALA A 102 -0.98 10.74 3.04
C ALA A 102 -1.35 10.23 1.63
N LYS A 103 -2.26 10.93 0.92
CA LYS A 103 -2.61 10.59 -0.46
C LYS A 103 -1.46 10.85 -1.44
N LYS A 104 -0.68 11.92 -1.22
CA LYS A 104 0.50 12.25 -2.03
C LYS A 104 1.58 11.19 -1.84
N VAL A 105 1.87 10.80 -0.60
CA VAL A 105 2.84 9.77 -0.24
C VAL A 105 2.43 8.40 -0.81
N ASN A 106 1.16 8.00 -0.70
CA ASN A 106 0.66 6.75 -1.30
C ASN A 106 0.74 6.75 -2.83
N LYS A 107 0.46 7.88 -3.48
CA LYS A 107 0.62 8.04 -4.93
C LYS A 107 2.09 7.89 -5.34
N GLU A 108 3.00 8.53 -4.62
CA GLU A 108 4.45 8.45 -4.86
C GLU A 108 4.96 7.02 -4.68
N PHE A 109 4.51 6.32 -3.63
CA PHE A 109 4.77 4.89 -3.44
C PHE A 109 4.43 4.09 -4.70
N LEU A 110 3.21 4.23 -5.23
CA LEU A 110 2.79 3.45 -6.39
C LEU A 110 3.55 3.82 -7.67
N ILE A 111 3.87 5.11 -7.88
CA ILE A 111 4.73 5.55 -8.99
C ILE A 111 6.09 4.87 -8.90
N ASN A 112 6.75 4.90 -7.73
CA ASN A 112 8.04 4.27 -7.52
C ASN A 112 8.01 2.76 -7.80
N GLN A 113 6.91 2.07 -7.47
CA GLN A 113 6.80 0.63 -7.74
C GLN A 113 6.63 0.35 -9.24
N ILE A 114 5.88 1.20 -9.96
CA ILE A 114 5.71 1.13 -11.41
C ILE A 114 7.05 1.39 -12.11
N GLU A 115 7.77 2.43 -11.71
CA GLU A 115 9.07 2.80 -12.31
C GLU A 115 10.16 1.76 -12.04
N ALA A 116 10.12 1.10 -10.87
CA ALA A 116 10.97 -0.03 -10.55
C ALA A 116 10.62 -1.32 -11.33
N GLY A 117 9.55 -1.31 -12.15
CA GLY A 117 9.12 -2.45 -12.94
C GLY A 117 8.66 -3.65 -12.10
N LYS A 118 8.10 -3.39 -10.91
CA LYS A 118 7.58 -4.44 -10.03
C LYS A 118 6.31 -5.06 -10.58
N ASP A 119 6.10 -6.33 -10.26
CA ASP A 119 4.80 -6.95 -10.40
C ASP A 119 3.81 -6.32 -9.42
N ILE A 120 2.68 -5.82 -9.91
CA ILE A 120 1.64 -5.26 -9.04
C ILE A 120 0.50 -6.27 -8.92
N VAL A 121 0.25 -6.73 -7.71
CA VAL A 121 -0.82 -7.67 -7.39
C VAL A 121 -1.80 -7.00 -6.45
N LEU A 122 -3.08 -7.29 -6.64
CA LEU A 122 -4.15 -6.68 -5.89
C LEU A 122 -4.93 -7.76 -5.14
N THR A 123 -5.11 -7.60 -3.83
CA THR A 123 -5.81 -8.59 -3.00
C THR A 123 -7.31 -8.36 -2.93
N SER A 124 -7.76 -7.18 -3.32
CA SER A 124 -9.15 -6.74 -3.23
C SER A 124 -9.77 -6.63 -4.62
N ASP A 125 -11.05 -7.00 -4.75
CA ASP A 125 -11.72 -6.99 -6.05
C ASP A 125 -11.76 -5.56 -6.65
N PRO A 126 -11.07 -5.30 -7.77
CA PRO A 126 -11.01 -3.99 -8.41
C PRO A 126 -12.35 -3.59 -9.04
N SER A 127 -13.21 -4.55 -9.38
CA SER A 127 -14.54 -4.30 -9.96
C SER A 127 -15.57 -3.90 -8.89
N ALA A 128 -15.40 -4.39 -7.66
CA ALA A 128 -16.26 -4.05 -6.53
C ALA A 128 -15.89 -2.74 -5.83
N ALA A 129 -14.69 -2.19 -6.10
CA ALA A 129 -14.13 -1.08 -5.34
C ALA A 129 -15.00 0.18 -5.29
N ALA A 130 -15.50 0.63 -6.43
CA ALA A 130 -16.37 1.81 -6.49
C ALA A 130 -17.64 1.64 -5.66
N ARG A 131 -18.27 0.45 -5.73
CA ARG A 131 -19.48 0.13 -4.97
C ARG A 131 -19.19 0.10 -3.47
N ILE A 132 -18.14 -0.61 -3.05
CA ILE A 132 -17.75 -0.72 -1.63
C ILE A 132 -17.51 0.67 -1.03
N PHE A 133 -16.76 1.52 -1.73
CA PHE A 133 -16.52 2.89 -1.29
C PHE A 133 -17.82 3.69 -1.17
N ALA A 134 -18.70 3.63 -2.17
CA ALA A 134 -19.98 4.35 -2.13
C ALA A 134 -20.87 3.92 -0.94
N THR A 135 -20.82 2.64 -0.55
CA THR A 135 -21.65 2.10 0.54
C THR A 135 -21.03 2.20 1.94
N THR A 136 -19.70 2.26 2.05
CA THR A 136 -19.00 2.12 3.34
C THR A 136 -17.98 3.22 3.62
N GLY A 137 -17.59 4.02 2.63
CA GLY A 137 -16.47 4.96 2.71
C GLY A 137 -15.08 4.29 2.69
N LYS A 138 -15.00 2.95 2.71
CA LYS A 138 -13.74 2.18 2.70
C LYS A 138 -13.10 2.17 1.31
N GLY A 139 -11.77 2.14 1.27
CA GLY A 139 -11.02 1.90 0.03
C GLY A 139 -10.84 3.11 -0.87
N ALA A 140 -10.96 4.33 -0.33
CA ALA A 140 -10.71 5.55 -1.08
C ALA A 140 -9.31 5.57 -1.73
N SER A 141 -8.28 5.18 -0.98
CA SER A 141 -6.90 5.04 -1.50
C SER A 141 -6.83 4.01 -2.62
N TYR A 142 -7.42 2.82 -2.41
CA TYR A 142 -7.43 1.75 -3.40
C TYR A 142 -8.06 2.17 -4.73
N ILE A 143 -9.14 2.96 -4.71
CA ILE A 143 -9.74 3.51 -5.93
C ILE A 143 -8.76 4.43 -6.68
N GLU A 144 -8.02 5.28 -5.97
CA GLU A 144 -7.04 6.18 -6.58
C GLU A 144 -5.84 5.40 -7.13
N GLU A 145 -5.39 4.34 -6.44
CA GLU A 145 -4.37 3.41 -6.93
C GLU A 145 -4.81 2.73 -8.23
N LEU A 146 -6.05 2.21 -8.29
CA LEU A 146 -6.62 1.61 -9.51
C LEU A 146 -6.70 2.62 -10.67
N LYS A 147 -7.07 3.88 -10.40
CA LYS A 147 -7.06 4.94 -11.42
C LYS A 147 -5.65 5.24 -11.90
N LEU A 148 -4.66 5.27 -11.00
CA LEU A 148 -3.28 5.54 -11.34
C LEU A 148 -2.68 4.43 -12.19
N LEU A 149 -2.96 3.16 -11.87
CA LEU A 149 -2.55 2.01 -12.69
C LEU A 149 -3.10 2.13 -14.12
N ARG A 150 -4.42 2.35 -14.26
CA ARG A 150 -5.06 2.51 -15.59
C ARG A 150 -4.48 3.69 -16.36
N LYS A 151 -4.23 4.83 -15.70
CA LYS A 151 -3.60 6.01 -16.31
C LYS A 151 -2.18 5.71 -16.83
N ASN A 152 -1.46 4.77 -16.21
CA ASN A 152 -0.13 4.34 -16.61
C ASN A 152 -0.13 3.17 -17.63
N GLY A 153 -1.32 2.83 -18.16
CA GLY A 153 -1.49 1.83 -19.22
C GLY A 153 -1.66 0.40 -18.72
N TYR A 154 -1.89 0.19 -17.43
CA TYR A 154 -2.13 -1.15 -16.90
C TYR A 154 -3.57 -1.61 -17.14
N THR A 155 -3.72 -2.86 -17.58
CA THR A 155 -4.95 -3.65 -17.45
C THR A 155 -4.92 -4.44 -16.14
N ILE A 156 -6.09 -4.80 -15.60
CA ILE A 156 -6.18 -5.59 -14.37
C ILE A 156 -6.97 -6.85 -14.68
N GLU A 157 -6.36 -7.99 -14.39
CA GLU A 157 -6.87 -9.31 -14.78
C GLU A 157 -6.95 -10.23 -13.57
N PRO A 158 -7.86 -11.22 -13.56
CA PRO A 158 -7.83 -12.30 -12.57
C PRO A 158 -6.48 -13.01 -12.55
N PHE A 159 -5.97 -13.28 -11.36
CA PHE A 159 -4.69 -13.95 -11.11
C PHE A 159 -4.80 -14.87 -9.89
N GLY A 160 -5.18 -16.13 -10.12
CA GLY A 160 -5.54 -17.06 -9.05
C GLY A 160 -6.73 -16.52 -8.24
N ASN A 161 -6.58 -16.43 -6.92
CA ASN A 161 -7.58 -15.85 -6.01
C ASN A 161 -7.48 -14.31 -5.89
N PHE A 162 -6.60 -13.68 -6.68
CA PHE A 162 -6.29 -12.26 -6.63
C PHE A 162 -6.40 -11.65 -8.02
N TRP A 163 -5.89 -10.43 -8.19
CA TRP A 163 -5.76 -9.76 -9.47
C TRP A 163 -4.32 -9.33 -9.70
N ARG A 164 -3.92 -9.20 -10.96
CA ARG A 164 -2.62 -8.66 -11.34
C ARG A 164 -2.81 -7.49 -12.28
N ALA A 165 -2.02 -6.44 -12.09
CA ALA A 165 -1.90 -5.38 -13.08
C ALA A 165 -0.83 -5.78 -14.10
N THR A 166 -1.21 -5.78 -15.38
CA THR A 166 -0.39 -6.14 -16.54
C THR A 166 -0.34 -4.98 -17.52
N LYS A 167 0.72 -4.88 -18.32
CA LYS A 167 0.90 -3.84 -19.33
C LYS A 167 1.38 -4.47 -20.64
#